data_AF-A0A3C0GIW6-F1
#
_entry.id   AF-A0A3C0GIW6-F1
#
_cell.length_a   1.000
_cell.length_b   1.000
_cell.length_c   1.000
_cell.angle_alpha   90.00
_cell.angle_beta   90.00
_cell.angle_gamma   90.00
#
_symmetry.space_group_name_H-M   'P 1'
#
loop_
_entity.id
_entity.type
_entity.pdbx_description
1 polymer ?
#
loop_
_entity_poly.entity_id
_entity_poly.type
_entity_poly.pdbx_seq_one_letter_code
_entity_poly.pdbx_strand_id
1 'polypeptide(L)'
;YDIASLLNTYLDEDNVDYYRDPGDNGTSLDIQDYITYLRSDLEEPINIDEYNNVWKNVLGQILKVKLLKTYKKHHRTYQDLLEGKPAYYETIAYKIEKFEKNPEDAPSAYTPVQSFIIPNTSELDVFKYVDTQVRYGDTKVYRYDVNAIKIVFGCNYRYSFNDEADGFEAVDASTPEKVLNPNNYQDLLATPFSEDGEPQQYSATCGVEIYPSIVMMEDLYFRTPDIIISDNPPISPDVNIVPYRAVNDRILILLNNMIDSHRLPPIEILDSDNDKFEFNKKAQLTPDDKILFSSDDAIKKYEIFRTEKEPYSYTDFERIEQTSKTHYVDQI
;
A
#
# COMPACT_ATOMS: atom_id res chain seq x y z
N TYR A 1 9.22 15.78 18.78
CA TYR A 1 10.59 16.24 19.11
C TYR A 1 11.44 15.96 17.89
N ASP A 2 11.81 17.00 17.14
CA ASP A 2 12.32 16.91 15.76
C ASP A 2 13.63 16.09 15.64
N ILE A 3 13.55 14.98 14.91
CA ILE A 3 14.69 14.10 14.61
C ILE A 3 15.70 14.82 13.70
N ALA A 4 15.29 15.79 12.87
CA ALA A 4 16.20 16.63 12.10
C ALA A 4 17.04 17.55 13.02
N SER A 5 16.41 18.15 14.03
CA SER A 5 17.13 18.87 15.09
C SER A 5 18.11 17.97 15.86
N LEU A 6 17.75 16.72 16.18
CA LEU A 6 18.62 15.78 16.90
C LEU A 6 19.74 15.16 16.03
N LEU A 7 19.54 15.15 14.70
CA LEU A 7 20.55 14.77 13.72
C LEU A 7 21.53 15.90 13.48
N ASN A 8 21.07 17.16 13.40
CA ASN A 8 21.95 18.33 13.29
C ASN A 8 22.82 18.49 14.55
N THR A 9 22.25 18.39 15.76
CA THR A 9 23.03 18.51 17.02
C THR A 9 24.16 17.48 17.16
N TYR A 10 24.02 16.29 16.59
CA TYR A 10 25.06 15.24 16.67
C TYR A 10 26.01 15.21 15.47
N LEU A 11 25.64 15.86 14.35
CA LEU A 11 26.54 16.08 13.21
C LEU A 11 27.39 17.35 13.41
N ASP A 12 26.96 18.25 14.29
CA ASP A 12 27.66 19.49 14.68
C ASP A 12 28.70 19.31 15.81
N GLU A 13 28.72 18.17 16.53
CA GLU A 13 29.62 17.96 17.68
C GLU A 13 31.13 17.91 17.32
N ASP A 14 31.48 17.90 16.03
CA ASP A 14 32.87 17.90 15.57
C ASP A 14 33.37 19.24 14.94
N ASN A 15 32.59 20.35 14.87
CA ASN A 15 33.15 21.72 14.75
C ASN A 15 32.10 22.87 14.70
N VAL A 16 32.19 23.75 15.72
CA VAL A 16 32.02 25.23 15.79
C VAL A 16 30.89 25.93 15.00
N ASP A 17 30.00 26.56 15.77
CA ASP A 17 29.04 27.67 15.51
C ASP A 17 28.25 27.64 14.18
N TYR A 18 26.92 27.74 14.23
CA TYR A 18 26.19 28.87 13.64
C TYR A 18 24.70 28.86 14.02
N TYR A 19 24.20 30.09 14.09
CA TYR A 19 22.94 30.55 14.65
C TYR A 19 21.65 29.97 14.03
N ARG A 20 20.62 29.95 14.89
CA ARG A 20 19.21 29.63 14.64
C ARG A 20 18.41 30.90 14.31
N ASP A 21 17.44 30.81 13.40
CA ASP A 21 16.36 31.81 13.23
C ASP A 21 15.03 31.10 12.83
N PRO A 22 13.83 31.69 13.06
CA PRO A 22 12.80 31.08 13.88
C PRO A 22 11.44 31.21 13.18
N GLY A 23 11.16 30.36 12.21
CA GLY A 23 9.94 30.55 11.44
C GLY A 23 9.78 29.54 10.35
N ASP A 24 9.39 28.32 10.73
CA ASP A 24 8.69 27.47 9.78
C ASP A 24 7.58 26.70 10.48
N ASN A 25 6.35 26.94 10.02
CA ASN A 25 5.13 26.24 10.39
C ASN A 25 4.87 25.09 9.40
N GLY A 26 5.91 24.34 9.06
CA GLY A 26 5.84 23.15 8.24
C GLY A 26 5.62 21.92 9.11
N THR A 27 4.46 21.27 8.95
CA THR A 27 4.14 19.97 9.56
C THR A 27 5.14 18.91 9.09
N SER A 28 6.24 18.76 9.82
CA SER A 28 7.09 17.56 9.76
C SER A 28 6.42 16.48 10.60
N LEU A 29 5.93 15.44 9.93
CA LEU A 29 5.33 14.28 10.56
C LEU A 29 6.40 13.55 11.37
N ASP A 30 6.20 13.49 12.69
CA ASP A 30 7.10 12.88 13.67
C ASP A 30 7.13 11.37 13.40
N ILE A 31 8.32 10.82 13.14
CA ILE A 31 8.54 9.40 12.78
C ILE A 31 8.05 8.45 13.90
N GLN A 32 7.82 8.99 15.10
CA GLN A 32 7.37 8.24 16.28
C GLN A 32 5.91 7.79 16.22
N ASP A 33 5.09 8.32 15.30
CA ASP A 33 3.65 8.02 15.23
C ASP A 33 3.31 6.80 14.35
N TYR A 34 4.30 6.18 13.70
CA TYR A 34 4.08 5.17 12.66
C TYR A 34 4.50 3.74 13.03
N ILE A 35 4.73 3.38 14.29
CA ILE A 35 5.06 1.99 14.64
C ILE A 35 4.23 1.50 15.82
N THR A 36 2.99 1.08 15.52
CA THR A 36 2.19 0.26 16.43
C THR A 36 2.37 -1.21 16.04
N TYR A 37 3.06 -1.98 16.89
CA TYR A 37 3.06 -3.44 16.79
C TYR A 37 1.76 -3.97 17.40
N LEU A 38 0.94 -4.66 16.59
CA LEU A 38 -0.12 -5.51 17.10
C LEU A 38 0.50 -6.88 17.44
N ARG A 39 0.72 -7.12 18.74
CA ARG A 39 0.89 -8.47 19.27
C ARG A 39 -0.52 -9.01 19.53
N SER A 40 -0.82 -10.20 19.03
CA SER A 40 -2.17 -10.79 18.99
C SER A 40 -2.69 -11.29 20.34
N ASP A 41 -2.04 -10.95 21.45
CA ASP A 41 -2.30 -11.48 22.80
C ASP A 41 -2.91 -10.46 23.77
N LEU A 42 -3.37 -9.29 23.30
CA LEU A 42 -3.95 -8.27 24.15
C LEU A 42 -5.41 -8.00 23.78
N GLU A 43 -6.33 -8.28 24.71
CA GLU A 43 -7.79 -8.12 24.57
C GLU A 43 -8.24 -6.65 24.59
N GLU A 44 -7.34 -5.69 24.83
CA GLU A 44 -7.66 -4.26 24.89
C GLU A 44 -6.82 -3.43 23.91
N PRO A 45 -7.40 -2.40 23.26
CA PRO A 45 -6.66 -1.48 22.41
C PRO A 45 -5.60 -0.74 23.24
N ILE A 46 -4.34 -0.80 22.80
CA ILE A 46 -3.22 -0.12 23.46
C ILE A 46 -3.45 1.39 23.38
N ASN A 47 -3.58 2.05 24.54
CA ASN A 47 -3.60 3.50 24.63
C ASN A 47 -2.22 4.04 24.21
N ILE A 48 -2.20 4.83 23.13
CA ILE A 48 -0.98 5.35 22.47
C ILE A 48 -0.29 6.43 23.32
N ASP A 49 -0.99 6.99 24.31
CA ASP A 49 -0.51 8.12 25.11
C ASP A 49 0.49 7.72 26.23
N GLU A 50 0.56 6.45 26.62
CA GLU A 50 1.56 5.97 27.59
C GLU A 50 2.72 5.29 26.88
N TYR A 51 3.59 6.14 26.35
CA TYR A 51 4.97 5.91 25.97
C TYR A 51 5.57 4.65 26.59
N ASN A 52 5.78 3.63 25.76
CA ASN A 52 6.75 2.59 26.08
C ASN A 52 8.16 3.20 25.91
N ASN A 53 8.54 4.10 26.84
CA ASN A 53 9.75 4.93 26.81
C ASN A 53 11.01 4.10 26.58
N VAL A 54 11.04 2.89 27.12
CA VAL A 54 12.15 1.94 26.91
C VAL A 54 12.25 1.54 25.45
N TRP A 55 11.13 1.26 24.78
CA TRP A 55 11.12 0.88 23.37
C TRP A 55 11.41 2.07 22.46
N LYS A 56 10.85 3.25 22.73
CA LYS A 56 11.19 4.48 21.99
C LYS A 56 12.69 4.81 22.11
N ASN A 57 13.26 4.69 23.32
CA ASN A 57 14.67 4.99 23.54
C ASN A 57 15.61 3.90 23.00
N VAL A 58 15.26 2.62 23.08
CA VAL A 58 16.16 1.55 22.61
C VAL A 58 16.02 1.32 21.10
N LEU A 59 14.80 1.10 20.59
CA LEU A 59 14.59 0.87 19.15
C LEU A 59 14.83 2.13 18.34
N GLY A 60 14.45 3.30 18.86
CA GLY A 60 14.73 4.58 18.21
C GLY A 60 16.23 4.82 18.03
N GLN A 61 17.05 4.49 19.03
CA GLN A 61 18.51 4.62 18.92
C GLN A 61 19.12 3.61 17.94
N ILE A 62 18.66 2.35 17.95
CA ILE A 62 19.11 1.33 16.98
C ILE A 62 18.77 1.77 15.55
N LEU A 63 17.53 2.26 15.33
CA LEU A 63 17.10 2.78 14.04
C LEU A 63 17.95 3.99 13.63
N LYS A 64 18.20 4.94 14.54
CA LYS A 64 19.06 6.11 14.30
C LYS A 64 20.46 5.70 13.84
N VAL A 65 21.10 4.78 14.56
CA VAL A 65 22.44 4.27 14.21
C VAL A 65 22.43 3.61 12.83
N LYS A 66 21.39 2.83 12.52
CA LYS A 66 21.24 2.22 11.19
C LYS A 66 21.09 3.28 10.09
N LEU A 67 20.23 4.28 10.29
CA LEU A 67 20.04 5.38 9.34
C LEU A 67 21.33 6.18 9.09
N LEU A 68 22.07 6.51 10.16
CA LEU A 68 23.35 7.21 10.05
C LEU A 68 24.38 6.37 9.28
N LYS A 69 24.46 5.07 9.55
CA LYS A 69 25.36 4.16 8.85
C LYS A 69 25.01 4.06 7.36
N THR A 70 23.72 3.95 7.03
CA THR A 70 23.24 3.93 5.65
C THR A 70 23.52 5.26 4.96
N TYR A 71 23.24 6.40 5.60
CA TYR A 71 23.54 7.72 5.06
C TYR A 71 25.03 7.90 4.77
N LYS A 72 25.92 7.60 5.73
CA LYS A 72 27.38 7.70 5.52
C LYS A 72 27.86 6.86 4.34
N LYS A 73 27.21 5.73 4.07
CA LYS A 73 27.55 4.85 2.94
C LYS A 73 26.97 5.34 1.60
N HIS A 74 25.81 5.99 1.60
CA HIS A 74 25.02 6.26 0.40
C HIS A 74 24.75 7.75 0.14
N HIS A 75 25.31 8.65 0.95
CA HIS A 75 25.22 10.09 0.71
C HIS A 75 25.83 10.44 -0.65
N ARG A 76 25.24 11.44 -1.31
CA ARG A 76 25.70 11.93 -2.60
C ARG A 76 26.77 13.01 -2.39
N THR A 77 27.81 12.94 -3.19
CA THR A 77 28.79 14.02 -3.34
C THR A 77 28.26 15.10 -4.28
N TYR A 78 28.93 16.24 -4.35
CA TYR A 78 28.57 17.29 -5.31
C TYR A 78 28.71 16.80 -6.75
N GLN A 79 29.74 15.99 -7.03
CA GLN A 79 29.91 15.37 -8.33
C GLN A 79 28.73 14.45 -8.69
N ASP A 80 28.27 13.62 -7.76
CA ASP A 80 27.08 12.77 -7.98
C ASP A 80 25.83 13.61 -8.33
N LEU A 81 25.70 14.81 -7.76
CA LEU A 81 24.59 15.73 -8.07
C LEU A 81 24.71 16.30 -9.49
N LEU A 82 25.92 16.70 -9.90
CA LEU A 82 26.18 17.20 -11.26
C LEU A 82 25.94 16.12 -12.34
N GLU A 83 26.25 14.87 -12.01
CA GLU A 83 26.00 13.71 -12.87
C GLU A 83 24.52 13.29 -12.88
N GLY A 84 23.65 13.93 -12.07
CA GLY A 84 22.22 13.63 -12.00
C GLY A 84 21.91 12.30 -11.31
N LYS A 85 22.81 11.80 -10.45
CA LYS A 85 22.62 10.53 -9.76
C LYS A 85 21.41 10.60 -8.81
N PRO A 86 20.44 9.67 -8.92
CA PRO A 86 19.28 9.66 -8.06
C PRO A 86 19.67 9.42 -6.60
N ALA A 87 18.85 9.93 -5.67
CA ALA A 87 19.02 9.66 -4.25
C ALA A 87 18.81 8.17 -3.96
N TYR A 88 19.64 7.64 -3.07
CA TYR A 88 19.45 6.28 -2.57
C TYR A 88 18.20 6.21 -1.69
N TYR A 89 17.44 5.12 -1.77
CA TYR A 89 16.29 4.90 -0.91
C TYR A 89 16.19 3.44 -0.48
N GLU A 90 15.58 3.21 0.68
CA GLU A 90 15.27 1.87 1.20
C GLU A 90 13.80 1.79 1.61
N THR A 91 13.15 0.66 1.33
CA THR A 91 11.81 0.37 1.88
C THR A 91 12.01 -0.21 3.28
N ILE A 92 11.46 0.46 4.30
CA ILE A 92 11.64 0.06 5.70
C ILE A 92 10.44 -0.68 6.29
N ALA A 93 9.26 -0.49 5.70
CA ALA A 93 8.02 -1.14 6.11
C ALA A 93 6.97 -1.10 5.00
N TYR A 94 5.93 -1.92 5.16
CA TYR A 94 4.72 -1.87 4.37
C TYR A 94 3.54 -1.51 5.27
N LYS A 95 2.73 -0.54 4.84
CA LYS A 95 1.51 -0.13 5.51
C LYS A 95 0.32 -0.72 4.76
N ILE A 96 -0.48 -1.54 5.41
CA ILE A 96 -1.73 -2.07 4.87
C ILE A 96 -2.87 -1.26 5.47
N GLU A 97 -3.61 -0.56 4.63
CA GLU A 97 -4.78 0.24 5.02
C GLU A 97 -6.05 -0.45 4.55
N LYS A 98 -6.91 -0.78 5.49
CA LYS A 98 -8.24 -1.35 5.25
C LYS A 98 -9.25 -0.22 5.16
N PHE A 99 -10.00 -0.24 4.07
CA PHE A 99 -11.13 0.63 3.85
C PHE A 99 -12.42 -0.18 3.75
N GLU A 100 -13.52 0.41 4.21
CA GLU A 100 -14.86 -0.11 3.99
C GLU A 100 -15.75 0.94 3.30
N LYS A 101 -16.80 0.47 2.63
CA LYS A 101 -17.92 1.30 2.19
C LYS A 101 -19.22 0.48 2.21
N ASN A 102 -20.36 1.16 2.26
CA ASN A 102 -21.62 0.48 1.94
C ASN A 102 -21.77 0.42 0.41
N PRO A 103 -22.42 -0.63 -0.14
CA PRO A 103 -22.58 -0.75 -1.59
C PRO A 103 -23.43 0.35 -2.23
N GLU A 104 -24.32 0.98 -1.45
CA GLU A 104 -25.15 2.11 -1.90
C GLU A 104 -24.36 3.44 -1.94
N ASP A 105 -23.18 3.48 -1.32
CA ASP A 105 -22.37 4.69 -1.30
C ASP A 105 -21.71 4.95 -2.67
N ALA A 106 -21.37 6.22 -2.93
CA ALA A 106 -20.67 6.60 -4.14
C ALA A 106 -19.34 5.81 -4.30
N PRO A 107 -18.86 5.53 -5.53
CA PRO A 107 -17.65 4.74 -5.75
C PRO A 107 -16.39 5.26 -5.06
N SER A 108 -16.32 6.54 -4.68
CA SER A 108 -15.20 7.16 -3.97
C SER A 108 -15.35 7.20 -2.45
N ALA A 109 -16.50 6.80 -1.90
CA ALA A 109 -16.86 6.96 -0.50
C ALA A 109 -16.32 5.84 0.41
N TYR A 110 -15.00 5.67 0.44
CA TYR A 110 -14.35 4.74 1.36
C TYR A 110 -14.05 5.41 2.69
N THR A 111 -14.32 4.69 3.78
CA THR A 111 -13.91 5.08 5.13
C THR A 111 -12.72 4.22 5.57
N PRO A 112 -11.62 4.83 6.05
CA PRO A 112 -10.52 4.07 6.63
C PRO A 112 -10.98 3.43 7.94
N VAL A 113 -10.73 2.13 8.09
CA VAL A 113 -11.13 1.36 9.27
C VAL A 113 -9.92 1.02 10.12
N GLN A 114 -8.84 0.59 9.47
CA GLN A 114 -7.69 0.05 10.17
C GLN A 114 -6.42 0.23 9.34
N SER A 115 -5.30 0.44 10.03
CA SER A 115 -3.98 0.44 9.41
C SER A 115 -3.05 -0.49 10.16
N PHE A 116 -2.21 -1.20 9.42
CA PHE A 116 -1.21 -2.13 9.92
C PHE A 116 0.13 -1.77 9.32
N ILE A 117 1.20 -1.85 10.09
CA ILE A 117 2.55 -1.59 9.60
C ILE A 117 3.39 -2.82 9.85
N ILE A 118 3.97 -3.33 8.77
CA ILE A 118 4.78 -4.54 8.74
C ILE A 118 6.21 -4.13 8.42
N PRO A 119 7.16 -4.28 9.35
CA PRO A 119 8.56 -3.97 9.09
C PRO A 119 9.11 -4.82 7.95
N ASN A 120 9.90 -4.20 7.07
CA ASN A 120 10.60 -4.89 6.00
C ASN A 120 11.90 -5.50 6.55
N THR A 121 11.81 -6.74 7.05
CA THR A 121 12.96 -7.48 7.58
C THR A 121 13.43 -8.54 6.60
N SER A 122 14.73 -8.80 6.56
CA SER A 122 15.32 -9.85 5.72
C SER A 122 14.95 -11.28 6.15
N GLU A 123 14.27 -11.43 7.29
CA GLU A 123 13.82 -12.72 7.83
C GLU A 123 12.43 -13.11 7.28
N LEU A 124 11.72 -12.18 6.63
CA LEU A 124 10.39 -12.40 6.07
C LEU A 124 10.49 -12.54 4.55
N ASP A 125 10.45 -13.78 4.05
CA ASP A 125 10.38 -14.05 2.60
C ASP A 125 8.95 -13.82 2.06
N VAL A 126 7.94 -14.31 2.80
CA VAL A 126 6.52 -14.08 2.50
C VAL A 126 5.75 -13.80 3.79
N PHE A 127 5.16 -12.62 3.91
CA PHE A 127 4.23 -12.29 4.99
C PHE A 127 2.80 -12.64 4.57
N LYS A 128 2.14 -13.50 5.35
CA LYS A 128 0.71 -13.82 5.16
C LYS A 128 -0.11 -13.07 6.19
N TYR A 129 -0.91 -12.12 5.71
CA TYR A 129 -1.90 -11.42 6.52
C TYR A 129 -3.27 -12.07 6.33
N VAL A 130 -3.97 -12.36 7.43
CA VAL A 130 -5.35 -12.86 7.41
C VAL A 130 -6.20 -11.94 8.26
N ASP A 131 -7.18 -11.28 7.63
CA ASP A 131 -8.14 -10.42 8.30
C ASP A 131 -9.35 -11.25 8.74
N THR A 132 -9.49 -11.49 10.05
CA THR A 132 -10.63 -12.23 10.61
C THR A 132 -11.83 -11.31 10.91
N GLN A 133 -11.70 -10.00 10.72
CA GLN A 133 -12.68 -8.98 11.10
C GLN A 133 -13.37 -8.41 9.85
N VAL A 134 -13.81 -9.29 8.96
CA VAL A 134 -14.62 -8.93 7.79
C VAL A 134 -16.07 -9.33 8.01
N ARG A 135 -17.00 -8.48 7.55
CA ARG A 135 -18.43 -8.79 7.59
C ARG A 135 -18.83 -9.54 6.34
N TYR A 136 -19.62 -10.58 6.56
CA TYR A 136 -20.21 -11.37 5.51
C TYR A 136 -21.43 -10.67 4.89
N GLY A 137 -21.64 -10.88 3.59
CA GLY A 137 -22.84 -10.49 2.86
C GLY A 137 -22.66 -9.25 1.98
N ASP A 138 -23.79 -8.70 1.55
CA ASP A 138 -23.89 -7.59 0.60
C ASP A 138 -23.89 -6.23 1.28
N THR A 139 -23.61 -6.15 2.58
CA THR A 139 -23.72 -4.88 3.33
C THR A 139 -22.44 -4.06 3.33
N LYS A 140 -21.30 -4.69 3.05
CA LYS A 140 -19.98 -4.06 3.12
C LYS A 140 -19.10 -4.51 1.97
N VAL A 141 -18.39 -3.53 1.41
CA VAL A 141 -17.34 -3.75 0.43
C VAL A 141 -16.03 -3.31 1.06
N TYR A 142 -14.99 -4.14 0.93
CA TYR A 142 -13.67 -3.90 1.48
C TYR A 142 -12.66 -3.59 0.39
N ARG A 143 -11.69 -2.74 0.70
CA ARG A 143 -10.52 -2.48 -0.13
C ARG A 143 -9.28 -2.40 0.75
N TYR A 144 -8.17 -2.95 0.27
CA TYR A 144 -6.89 -2.86 0.95
C TYR A 144 -5.90 -2.11 0.05
N ASP A 145 -5.32 -1.05 0.60
CA ASP A 145 -4.21 -0.32 -0.01
C ASP A 145 -2.92 -0.70 0.72
N VAL A 146 -1.93 -1.19 -0.01
CA VAL A 146 -0.62 -1.56 0.50
C VAL A 146 0.35 -0.47 0.04
N ASN A 147 0.86 0.32 0.97
CA ASN A 147 1.85 1.36 0.72
C ASN A 147 3.23 0.91 1.21
N ALA A 148 4.26 1.07 0.39
CA ALA A 148 5.64 0.92 0.80
C ALA A 148 6.11 2.21 1.49
N ILE A 149 6.56 2.11 2.73
CA ILE A 149 7.19 3.20 3.45
C ILE A 149 8.66 3.23 3.07
N LYS A 150 9.05 4.25 2.30
CA LYS A 150 10.41 4.44 1.79
C LYS A 150 11.10 5.55 2.56
N ILE A 151 12.37 5.35 2.89
CA ILE A 151 13.27 6.40 3.35
C ILE A 151 14.20 6.75 2.19
N VAL A 152 14.18 8.03 1.80
CA VAL A 152 15.03 8.61 0.77
C VAL A 152 16.17 9.36 1.44
N PHE A 153 17.41 8.97 1.14
CA PHE A 153 18.63 9.60 1.64
C PHE A 153 19.06 10.71 0.67
N GLY A 154 18.34 11.82 0.73
CA GLY A 154 18.60 13.02 -0.06
C GLY A 154 19.67 13.93 0.54
N CYS A 155 19.89 15.05 -0.14
CA CYS A 155 20.79 16.10 0.30
C CYS A 155 20.36 17.42 -0.32
N ASN A 156 20.60 18.49 0.41
CA ASN A 156 20.52 19.86 -0.08
C ASN A 156 21.95 20.40 -0.24
N TYR A 157 22.13 21.42 -1.07
CA TYR A 157 23.42 22.07 -1.23
C TYR A 157 23.26 23.59 -1.30
N ARG A 158 24.28 24.30 -0.83
CA ARG A 158 24.41 25.75 -1.00
C ARG A 158 25.81 26.09 -1.50
N TYR A 159 25.90 27.14 -2.31
CA TYR A 159 27.17 27.73 -2.68
C TYR A 159 27.57 28.74 -1.59
N SER A 160 28.80 28.65 -1.11
CA SER A 160 29.41 29.64 -0.23
C SER A 160 30.63 30.25 -0.91
N PHE A 161 30.69 31.57 -0.87
CA PHE A 161 31.85 32.35 -1.31
C PHE A 161 32.51 32.88 -0.04
N ASN A 162 33.31 32.06 0.63
CA ASN A 162 33.99 32.46 1.85
C ASN A 162 35.19 33.37 1.51
N ASP A 163 35.26 34.53 2.16
CA ASP A 163 36.41 35.43 2.10
C ASP A 163 37.65 34.89 2.86
N GLU A 164 37.46 33.88 3.71
CA GLU A 164 38.47 33.36 4.65
C GLU A 164 38.69 31.84 4.51
N ALA A 165 38.60 31.28 3.30
CA ALA A 165 39.00 29.89 3.08
C ALA A 165 40.54 29.76 3.21
N ASP A 166 41.02 29.55 4.44
CA ASP A 166 42.40 29.26 4.90
C ASP A 166 43.06 28.02 4.25
N GLY A 167 42.50 27.51 3.15
CA GLY A 167 42.94 26.30 2.45
C GLY A 167 43.04 26.44 0.94
N PHE A 168 42.90 27.64 0.36
CA PHE A 168 43.38 27.86 -1.00
C PHE A 168 44.91 27.90 -0.96
N GLU A 169 45.54 26.74 -1.12
CA GLU A 169 46.87 26.74 -1.71
C GLU A 169 46.73 27.49 -3.03
N ALA A 170 47.37 28.66 -3.11
CA ALA A 170 47.51 29.40 -4.33
C ALA A 170 47.90 28.38 -5.42
N VAL A 171 47.03 28.23 -6.42
CA VAL A 171 47.38 27.51 -7.65
C VAL A 171 48.72 28.08 -8.07
N ASP A 172 49.71 27.19 -8.19
CA ASP A 172 51.12 27.50 -8.44
C ASP A 172 51.27 28.79 -9.26
N ALA A 173 52.06 29.74 -8.75
CA ALA A 173 52.26 31.08 -9.30
C ALA A 173 52.89 31.09 -10.72
N SER A 174 53.00 29.92 -11.35
CA SER A 174 53.38 29.68 -12.73
C SER A 174 52.20 29.73 -13.72
N THR A 175 50.95 29.71 -13.26
CA THR A 175 49.76 29.89 -14.11
C THR A 175 49.23 31.34 -14.08
N PRO A 176 49.00 32.01 -15.23
CA PRO A 176 48.63 33.42 -15.31
C PRO A 176 47.14 33.69 -15.03
N GLU A 177 46.48 32.86 -14.23
CA GLU A 177 45.06 33.03 -13.92
C GLU A 177 44.86 33.93 -12.70
N LYS A 178 44.13 35.03 -12.89
CA LYS A 178 43.74 35.92 -11.79
C LYS A 178 42.47 35.35 -11.16
N VAL A 179 42.58 34.89 -9.90
CA VAL A 179 41.43 34.43 -9.12
C VAL A 179 40.62 35.64 -8.67
N LEU A 180 39.34 35.70 -9.04
CA LEU A 180 38.43 36.77 -8.62
C LEU A 180 37.79 36.44 -7.29
N ASN A 181 37.87 37.34 -6.31
CA ASN A 181 37.01 37.30 -5.13
C ASN A 181 35.69 38.05 -5.46
N PRO A 182 34.53 37.36 -5.54
CA PRO A 182 33.25 38.01 -5.86
C PRO A 182 32.78 39.05 -4.83
N ASN A 183 33.32 39.00 -3.60
CA ASN A 183 32.99 39.96 -2.55
C ASN A 183 33.88 41.21 -2.58
N ASN A 184 34.94 41.20 -3.39
CA ASN A 184 35.83 42.34 -3.57
C ASN A 184 35.40 43.17 -4.78
N TYR A 185 34.88 44.38 -4.53
CA TYR A 185 34.43 45.30 -5.57
C TYR A 185 35.52 45.68 -6.58
N GLN A 186 36.81 45.64 -6.22
CA GLN A 186 37.89 45.92 -7.16
C GLN A 186 38.15 44.77 -8.15
N ASP A 187 37.85 43.53 -7.79
CA ASP A 187 37.96 42.38 -8.69
C ASP A 187 36.80 42.36 -9.71
N LEU A 188 35.65 42.93 -9.36
CA LEU A 188 34.52 43.13 -10.27
C LEU A 188 34.75 44.24 -11.31
N LEU A 189 35.79 45.05 -11.15
CA LEU A 189 36.23 46.09 -12.10
C LEU A 189 37.40 45.64 -12.99
N ALA A 190 37.77 44.36 -12.95
CA ALA A 190 38.89 43.84 -13.71
C ALA A 190 38.67 44.01 -15.23
N THR A 191 39.69 44.54 -15.93
CA THR A 191 39.65 44.79 -17.36
C THR A 191 39.99 43.52 -18.13
N PRO A 192 39.19 43.11 -19.15
CA PRO A 192 39.36 41.83 -19.85
C PRO A 192 40.72 41.66 -20.57
N PHE A 193 41.54 42.71 -20.60
CA PHE A 193 42.87 42.74 -21.20
C PHE A 193 43.89 43.28 -20.19
N SER A 194 45.12 42.75 -20.23
CA SER A 194 46.27 43.28 -19.51
C SER A 194 46.69 44.65 -20.07
N GLU A 195 47.60 45.34 -19.37
CA GLU A 195 48.19 46.59 -19.87
C GLU A 195 48.90 46.41 -21.23
N ASP A 196 49.32 45.18 -21.55
CA ASP A 196 49.95 44.81 -22.82
C ASP A 196 48.93 44.39 -23.91
N GLY A 197 47.62 44.42 -23.63
CA GLY A 197 46.56 44.08 -24.58
C GLY A 197 46.25 42.59 -24.72
N GLU A 198 46.84 41.74 -23.87
CA GLU A 198 46.60 40.29 -23.88
C GLU A 198 45.34 39.95 -23.05
N PRO A 199 44.49 39.00 -23.51
CA PRO A 199 43.28 38.63 -22.79
C PRO A 199 43.60 38.00 -21.43
N GLN A 200 42.99 38.53 -20.36
CA GLN A 200 43.13 37.97 -19.02
C GLN A 200 42.14 36.83 -18.81
N GLN A 201 42.65 35.70 -18.31
CA GLN A 201 41.83 34.57 -17.90
C GLN A 201 41.44 34.74 -16.43
N TYR A 202 40.14 34.77 -16.18
CA TYR A 202 39.57 34.85 -14.83
C TYR A 202 39.02 33.50 -14.42
N SER A 203 39.34 33.10 -13.20
CA SER A 203 38.70 31.96 -12.54
C SER A 203 38.07 32.44 -11.23
N ALA A 204 36.91 31.88 -10.91
CA ALA A 204 36.23 32.09 -9.64
C ALA A 204 36.00 30.72 -9.03
N THR A 205 36.36 30.56 -7.76
CA THR A 205 36.12 29.32 -7.03
C THR A 205 35.11 29.57 -5.93
N CYS A 206 34.17 28.64 -5.77
CA CYS A 206 33.18 28.67 -4.69
C CYS A 206 33.24 27.38 -3.90
N GLY A 207 32.98 27.48 -2.60
CA GLY A 207 32.68 26.34 -1.75
C GLY A 207 31.29 25.82 -2.06
N VAL A 208 31.13 24.50 -2.03
CA VAL A 208 29.81 23.86 -2.06
C VAL A 208 29.64 23.09 -0.77
N GLU A 209 28.65 23.47 0.01
CA GLU A 209 28.30 22.81 1.26
C GLU A 209 27.09 21.92 1.03
N ILE A 210 27.22 20.63 1.34
CA ILE A 210 26.18 19.62 1.20
C ILE A 210 25.74 19.18 2.59
N TYR A 211 24.43 19.17 2.83
CA TYR A 211 23.84 18.72 4.09
C TYR A 211 22.74 17.67 3.87
N PRO A 212 22.56 16.73 4.81
CA PRO A 212 21.57 15.66 4.70
C PRO A 212 20.15 16.20 4.56
N SER A 213 19.36 15.55 3.70
CA SER A 213 17.91 15.73 3.63
C SER A 213 17.27 14.35 3.54
N ILE A 214 16.96 13.77 4.69
CA ILE A 214 16.35 12.44 4.78
C ILE A 214 14.84 12.62 4.83
N VAL A 215 14.13 12.02 3.88
CA VAL A 215 12.68 12.14 3.75
C VAL A 215 12.05 10.76 3.78
N MET A 216 10.98 10.60 4.55
CA MET A 216 10.12 9.42 4.48
C MET A 216 8.95 9.70 3.56
N MET A 217 8.61 8.75 2.70
CA MET A 217 7.45 8.84 1.82
C MET A 217 6.69 7.52 1.77
N GLU A 218 5.38 7.60 1.66
CA GLU A 218 4.51 6.47 1.35
C GLU A 218 4.35 6.38 -0.16
N ASP A 219 4.59 5.19 -0.71
CA ASP A 219 4.41 4.89 -2.13
C ASP A 219 3.40 3.76 -2.29
N LEU A 220 2.30 4.01 -3.00
CA LEU A 220 1.25 3.01 -3.20
C LEU A 220 1.80 1.84 -4.01
N TYR A 221 1.99 0.71 -3.34
CA TYR A 221 2.58 -0.49 -3.94
C TYR A 221 1.52 -1.34 -4.62
N PHE A 222 0.38 -1.52 -3.96
CA PHE A 222 -0.72 -2.33 -4.49
C PHE A 222 -2.06 -1.89 -3.91
N ARG A 223 -3.11 -2.01 -4.70
CA ARG A 223 -4.50 -1.78 -4.26
C ARG A 223 -5.33 -2.97 -4.72
N THR A 224 -6.08 -3.56 -3.80
CA THR A 224 -7.02 -4.64 -4.17
C THR A 224 -8.17 -4.08 -5.00
N PRO A 225 -8.83 -4.91 -5.82
CA PRO A 225 -10.18 -4.62 -6.26
C PRO A 225 -11.13 -4.55 -5.05
N ASP A 226 -12.40 -4.24 -5.32
CA ASP A 226 -13.46 -4.33 -4.32
C ASP A 226 -13.65 -5.80 -3.91
N ILE A 227 -13.53 -6.07 -2.62
CA ILE A 227 -13.68 -7.40 -2.03
C ILE A 227 -15.01 -7.45 -1.32
N ILE A 228 -15.83 -8.41 -1.70
CA ILE A 228 -17.10 -8.73 -1.05
C ILE A 228 -16.98 -10.15 -0.50
N ILE A 229 -17.39 -10.32 0.75
CA ILE A 229 -17.31 -11.63 1.41
C ILE A 229 -18.68 -12.29 1.28
N SER A 230 -18.75 -13.36 0.48
CA SER A 230 -19.95 -14.16 0.24
C SER A 230 -19.59 -15.64 0.24
N ASP A 231 -20.59 -16.47 0.53
CA ASP A 231 -20.49 -17.93 0.35
C ASP A 231 -20.59 -18.22 -1.14
N ASN A 232 -20.06 -19.38 -1.49
CA ASN A 232 -20.26 -19.93 -2.82
C ASN A 232 -21.70 -20.42 -2.97
N PRO A 233 -22.32 -20.26 -4.15
CA PRO A 233 -23.61 -20.85 -4.42
C PRO A 233 -23.54 -22.39 -4.31
N PRO A 234 -24.63 -23.05 -3.87
CA PRO A 234 -24.65 -24.50 -3.70
C PRO A 234 -24.62 -25.22 -5.04
N ILE A 235 -24.05 -26.42 -5.06
CA ILE A 235 -24.12 -27.31 -6.23
C ILE A 235 -25.53 -27.88 -6.44
N SER A 236 -25.83 -28.30 -7.66
CA SER A 236 -27.10 -29.00 -7.94
C SER A 236 -27.19 -30.33 -7.18
N PRO A 237 -28.38 -30.72 -6.70
CA PRO A 237 -28.56 -32.01 -6.05
C PRO A 237 -28.43 -33.17 -7.05
N ASP A 238 -28.08 -34.34 -6.54
CA ASP A 238 -28.31 -35.59 -7.25
C ASP A 238 -29.80 -35.94 -7.15
N VAL A 239 -30.42 -36.21 -8.30
CA VAL A 239 -31.86 -36.42 -8.43
C VAL A 239 -32.13 -37.84 -8.91
N ASN A 240 -32.82 -38.62 -8.09
CA ASN A 240 -33.26 -39.97 -8.45
C ASN A 240 -34.79 -40.05 -8.53
N ILE A 241 -35.32 -40.42 -9.69
CA ILE A 241 -36.76 -40.50 -9.97
C ILE A 241 -37.19 -41.96 -9.96
N VAL A 242 -38.10 -42.31 -9.05
CA VAL A 242 -38.57 -43.67 -8.80
C VAL A 242 -40.08 -43.75 -9.05
N PRO A 243 -40.55 -44.49 -10.08
CA PRO A 243 -41.98 -44.68 -10.30
C PRO A 243 -42.59 -45.61 -9.25
N TYR A 244 -43.85 -45.38 -8.90
CA TYR A 244 -44.57 -46.28 -8.00
C TYR A 244 -45.02 -47.55 -8.72
N ARG A 245 -44.77 -48.71 -8.10
CA ARG A 245 -45.22 -49.99 -8.66
C ARG A 245 -46.75 -50.02 -8.74
N ALA A 246 -47.26 -50.30 -9.93
CA ALA A 246 -48.70 -50.41 -10.23
C ALA A 246 -49.51 -49.12 -10.01
N VAL A 247 -48.85 -47.95 -9.99
CA VAL A 247 -49.48 -46.63 -9.97
C VAL A 247 -48.88 -45.84 -11.14
N ASN A 248 -49.70 -45.45 -12.11
CA ASN A 248 -49.24 -44.85 -13.37
C ASN A 248 -49.18 -43.32 -13.34
N ASP A 249 -49.67 -42.69 -12.27
CA ASP A 249 -49.77 -41.23 -12.12
C ASP A 249 -48.88 -40.68 -11.00
N ARG A 250 -47.94 -41.46 -10.46
CA ARG A 250 -47.08 -41.02 -9.35
C ARG A 250 -45.62 -41.38 -9.52
N ILE A 251 -44.76 -40.42 -9.19
CA ILE A 251 -43.32 -40.59 -9.10
C ILE A 251 -42.80 -40.06 -7.76
N LEU A 252 -41.79 -40.72 -7.24
CA LEU A 252 -41.01 -40.27 -6.09
C LEU A 252 -39.70 -39.69 -6.59
N ILE A 253 -39.45 -38.42 -6.30
CA ILE A 253 -38.22 -37.72 -6.60
C ILE A 253 -37.41 -37.65 -5.30
N LEU A 254 -36.23 -38.27 -5.31
CA LEU A 254 -35.28 -38.23 -4.21
C LEU A 254 -34.18 -37.22 -4.54
N LEU A 255 -33.86 -36.36 -3.58
CA LEU A 255 -32.89 -35.26 -3.69
C LEU A 255 -31.76 -35.51 -2.69
N ASN A 256 -30.56 -35.76 -3.22
CA ASN A 256 -29.37 -36.01 -2.42
C ASN A 256 -28.38 -34.85 -2.56
N ASN A 257 -27.79 -34.42 -1.45
CA ASN A 257 -26.66 -33.49 -1.50
C ASN A 257 -25.42 -34.22 -2.00
N MET A 258 -24.67 -33.57 -2.89
CA MET A 258 -23.37 -34.05 -3.32
C MET A 258 -22.26 -33.30 -2.56
N ILE A 259 -21.06 -33.89 -2.52
CA ILE A 259 -19.87 -33.18 -2.05
C ILE A 259 -19.00 -32.97 -3.28
N ASP A 260 -19.02 -31.75 -3.81
CA ASP A 260 -18.29 -31.41 -5.02
C ASP A 260 -18.10 -29.88 -5.13
N SER A 261 -17.19 -29.48 -6.04
CA SER A 261 -17.03 -28.08 -6.42
C SER A 261 -16.67 -27.95 -7.89
N HIS A 262 -17.43 -27.14 -8.63
CA HIS A 262 -17.25 -26.95 -10.06
C HIS A 262 -17.51 -25.51 -10.50
N ARG A 263 -16.80 -25.07 -11.55
CA ARG A 263 -16.99 -23.75 -12.18
C ARG A 263 -17.85 -23.86 -13.42
N LEU A 264 -19.05 -23.30 -13.38
CA LEU A 264 -20.02 -23.35 -14.48
C LEU A 264 -20.64 -21.97 -14.72
N PRO A 265 -21.17 -21.71 -15.93
CA PRO A 265 -22.04 -20.58 -16.16
C PRO A 265 -23.30 -20.70 -15.28
N PRO A 266 -23.77 -19.61 -14.65
CA PRO A 266 -25.01 -19.63 -13.90
C PRO A 266 -26.22 -19.91 -14.81
N ILE A 267 -27.21 -20.61 -14.28
CA ILE A 267 -28.49 -20.84 -14.95
C ILE A 267 -29.54 -20.00 -14.22
N GLU A 268 -30.04 -18.97 -14.91
CA GLU A 268 -31.06 -18.07 -14.40
C GLU A 268 -32.45 -18.64 -14.72
N ILE A 269 -33.25 -18.89 -13.69
CA ILE A 269 -34.65 -19.36 -13.83
C ILE A 269 -35.60 -18.24 -13.37
N LEU A 270 -35.31 -17.63 -12.22
CA LEU A 270 -36.07 -16.50 -11.69
C LEU A 270 -35.42 -15.18 -12.09
N ASP A 271 -36.22 -14.13 -12.28
CA ASP A 271 -35.71 -12.77 -12.51
C ASP A 271 -34.75 -12.30 -11.39
N SER A 272 -34.98 -12.76 -10.16
CA SER A 272 -34.12 -12.45 -9.01
C SER A 272 -32.74 -13.11 -9.05
N ASP A 273 -32.54 -14.12 -9.91
CA ASP A 273 -31.29 -14.89 -9.93
C ASP A 273 -30.16 -14.13 -10.60
N ASN A 274 -30.47 -13.27 -11.58
CA ASN A 274 -29.50 -12.40 -12.22
C ASN A 274 -28.72 -11.58 -11.18
N ASP A 275 -29.43 -10.90 -10.27
CA ASP A 275 -28.79 -10.07 -9.25
C ASP A 275 -27.92 -10.90 -8.28
N LYS A 276 -28.38 -12.11 -7.91
CA LYS A 276 -27.62 -13.04 -7.06
C LYS A 276 -26.35 -13.52 -7.76
N PHE A 277 -26.43 -13.87 -9.04
CA PHE A 277 -25.27 -14.35 -9.78
C PHE A 277 -24.27 -13.24 -10.09
N GLU A 278 -24.75 -12.04 -10.42
CA GLU A 278 -23.88 -10.86 -10.56
C GLU A 278 -23.17 -10.52 -9.25
N PHE A 279 -23.86 -10.64 -8.12
CA PHE A 279 -23.23 -10.50 -6.81
C PHE A 279 -22.14 -11.55 -6.58
N ASN A 280 -22.41 -12.82 -6.88
CA ASN A 280 -21.43 -13.91 -6.74
C ASN A 280 -20.22 -13.73 -7.67
N LYS A 281 -20.42 -13.31 -8.93
CA LYS A 281 -19.33 -13.00 -9.87
C LYS A 281 -18.41 -11.92 -9.30
N LYS A 282 -18.99 -10.84 -8.74
CA LYS A 282 -18.23 -9.76 -8.10
C LYS A 282 -17.48 -10.26 -6.87
N ALA A 283 -18.13 -11.02 -5.98
CA ALA A 283 -17.51 -11.54 -4.76
C ALA A 283 -16.37 -12.52 -5.05
N GLN A 284 -16.53 -13.39 -6.05
CA GLN A 284 -15.53 -14.37 -6.47
C GLN A 284 -14.46 -13.79 -7.40
N LEU A 285 -14.58 -12.52 -7.81
CA LEU A 285 -13.66 -11.84 -8.73
C LEU A 285 -13.41 -12.67 -10.02
N THR A 286 -14.48 -13.25 -10.57
CA THR A 286 -14.38 -14.18 -11.69
C THR A 286 -13.97 -13.45 -12.97
N PRO A 287 -12.90 -13.89 -13.67
CA PRO A 287 -12.46 -13.25 -14.90
C PRO A 287 -13.29 -13.68 -16.13
N ASP A 288 -14.12 -14.71 -15.98
CA ASP A 288 -14.98 -15.30 -17.00
C ASP A 288 -16.45 -15.32 -16.55
N ASP A 289 -17.36 -15.72 -17.44
CA ASP A 289 -18.80 -15.83 -17.17
C ASP A 289 -19.17 -17.06 -16.30
N LYS A 290 -18.20 -17.63 -15.57
CA LYS A 290 -18.38 -18.82 -14.74
C LYS A 290 -18.18 -18.49 -13.28
N ILE A 291 -19.03 -19.04 -12.43
CA ILE A 291 -18.90 -18.96 -10.98
C ILE A 291 -18.59 -20.34 -10.41
N LEU A 292 -17.89 -20.34 -9.28
CA LEU A 292 -17.60 -21.53 -8.50
C LEU A 292 -18.83 -21.87 -7.66
N PHE A 293 -19.38 -23.07 -7.89
CA PHE A 293 -20.36 -23.68 -7.01
C PHE A 293 -19.65 -24.63 -6.04
N SER A 294 -20.09 -24.66 -4.79
CA SER A 294 -19.47 -25.49 -3.75
C SER A 294 -20.50 -26.00 -2.75
N SER A 295 -20.26 -27.18 -2.19
CA SER A 295 -21.11 -27.82 -1.17
C SER A 295 -20.60 -27.60 0.26
N ASP A 296 -19.93 -26.48 0.53
CA ASP A 296 -19.31 -26.23 1.85
C ASP A 296 -20.36 -26.08 2.97
N ASP A 297 -21.56 -25.61 2.60
CA ASP A 297 -22.69 -25.44 3.50
C ASP A 297 -23.76 -26.52 3.36
N ALA A 298 -24.45 -26.78 4.47
CA ALA A 298 -25.62 -27.64 4.46
C ALA A 298 -26.75 -27.02 3.62
N ILE A 299 -27.30 -27.81 2.69
CA ILE A 299 -28.46 -27.41 1.89
C ILE A 299 -29.63 -27.08 2.83
N LYS A 300 -30.11 -25.84 2.75
CA LYS A 300 -31.24 -25.36 3.55
C LYS A 300 -32.59 -25.76 2.94
N LYS A 301 -32.70 -25.68 1.61
CA LYS A 301 -33.95 -25.85 0.86
C LYS A 301 -33.65 -26.30 -0.57
N TYR A 302 -34.59 -27.04 -1.14
CA TYR A 302 -34.70 -27.34 -2.55
C TYR A 302 -35.84 -26.52 -3.16
N GLU A 303 -35.66 -26.08 -4.39
CA GLU A 303 -36.67 -25.38 -5.18
C GLU A 303 -37.07 -26.27 -6.36
N ILE A 304 -38.37 -26.45 -6.55
CA ILE A 304 -38.93 -27.31 -7.59
C ILE A 304 -39.69 -26.44 -8.56
N PHE A 305 -39.33 -26.59 -9.83
CA PHE A 305 -39.86 -25.82 -10.95
C PHE A 305 -40.54 -26.76 -11.94
N ARG A 306 -41.75 -26.40 -12.40
CA ARG A 306 -42.57 -27.23 -13.32
C ARG A 306 -43.21 -26.34 -14.38
N THR A 307 -43.54 -26.96 -15.51
CA THR A 307 -44.34 -26.35 -16.57
C THR A 307 -45.34 -27.37 -17.11
N GLU A 308 -46.49 -26.91 -17.58
CA GLU A 308 -47.51 -27.77 -18.21
C GLU A 308 -47.28 -27.97 -19.71
N LYS A 309 -46.52 -27.07 -20.33
CA LYS A 309 -46.22 -27.09 -21.77
C LYS A 309 -44.79 -27.51 -21.99
N GLU A 310 -44.51 -28.07 -23.17
CA GLU A 310 -43.14 -28.36 -23.58
C GLU A 310 -42.28 -27.07 -23.50
N PRO A 311 -41.21 -27.06 -22.68
CA PRO A 311 -40.40 -25.86 -22.49
C PRO A 311 -39.42 -25.67 -23.66
N TYR A 312 -39.23 -24.42 -24.07
CA TYR A 312 -38.17 -23.99 -24.99
C TYR A 312 -37.00 -23.32 -24.25
N SER A 313 -37.21 -22.91 -23.01
CA SER A 313 -36.25 -22.16 -22.18
C SER A 313 -36.45 -22.42 -20.69
N TYR A 314 -35.44 -22.10 -19.87
CA TYR A 314 -35.55 -22.19 -18.40
C TYR A 314 -36.60 -21.24 -17.82
N THR A 315 -36.89 -20.12 -18.49
CA THR A 315 -37.91 -19.15 -18.08
C THR A 315 -39.34 -19.66 -18.30
N ASP A 316 -39.54 -20.78 -19.00
CA ASP A 316 -40.86 -21.39 -19.17
C ASP A 316 -41.33 -22.18 -17.94
N PHE A 317 -40.45 -22.36 -16.94
CA PHE A 317 -40.76 -23.06 -15.71
C PHE A 317 -41.25 -22.11 -14.62
N GLU A 318 -42.31 -22.51 -13.94
CA GLU A 318 -42.82 -21.80 -12.77
C GLU A 318 -42.41 -22.53 -11.49
N ARG A 319 -42.03 -21.78 -10.45
CA ARG A 319 -41.68 -22.36 -9.16
C ARG A 319 -42.94 -22.86 -8.46
N ILE A 320 -43.05 -24.18 -8.28
CA ILE A 320 -44.22 -24.81 -7.68
C ILE A 320 -44.08 -25.11 -6.18
N GLU A 321 -42.85 -25.40 -5.72
CA GLU A 321 -42.61 -25.75 -4.31
C GLU A 321 -41.21 -25.35 -3.85
N GLN A 322 -41.10 -25.08 -2.55
CA GLN A 322 -39.84 -24.95 -1.84
C GLN A 322 -39.87 -25.82 -0.58
N THR A 323 -38.96 -26.78 -0.46
CA THR A 323 -38.99 -27.79 0.61
C THR A 323 -37.61 -28.06 1.19
N SER A 324 -37.52 -28.35 2.48
CA SER A 324 -36.28 -28.86 3.11
C SER A 324 -36.20 -30.39 3.10
N LYS A 325 -37.21 -31.07 2.56
CA LYS A 325 -37.25 -32.53 2.48
C LYS A 325 -36.33 -33.03 1.37
N THR A 326 -35.67 -34.16 1.61
CA THR A 326 -34.87 -34.89 0.62
C THR A 326 -35.72 -35.77 -0.30
N HIS A 327 -37.04 -35.69 -0.20
CA HIS A 327 -37.96 -36.39 -1.08
C HIS A 327 -39.16 -35.51 -1.42
N TYR A 328 -39.64 -35.66 -2.63
CA TYR A 328 -40.81 -35.01 -3.17
C TYR A 328 -41.65 -36.04 -3.94
N VAL A 329 -42.96 -36.06 -3.73
CA VAL A 329 -43.87 -36.95 -4.46
C VAL A 329 -44.63 -36.09 -5.43
N ASP A 330 -44.50 -36.40 -6.71
CA ASP A 330 -45.22 -35.69 -7.77
C ASP A 330 -46.34 -36.56 -8.36
N GLN A 331 -47.44 -35.90 -8.71
CA GLN A 331 -48.56 -36.50 -9.43
C GLN A 331 -48.54 -35.98 -10.87
N ILE A 332 -48.44 -36.92 -11.82
CA ILE A 332 -48.24 -36.64 -13.26
C ILE A 332 -49.58 -36.43 -13.96
#